data_AF-A0A7C1HJD5-F1
#
_entry.id   AF-A0A7C1HJD5-F1
#
_cell.length_a   1.000
_cell.length_b   1.000
_cell.length_c   1.000
_cell.angle_alpha   90.00
_cell.angle_beta   90.00
_cell.angle_gamma   90.00
#
_symmetry.space_group_name_H-M   'P 1'
#
loop_
_entity.id
_entity.type
_entity.pdbx_description
1 polymer ?
#
loop_
_entity_poly.entity_id
_entity_poly.type
_entity_poly.pdbx_seq_one_letter_code
_entity_poly.pdbx_strand_id
1 'polypeptide(L)'
;MKLSSQIKPISYLKAHAAEIVRNMSAKQEPLVITQNGEAKVVIQNIESYEQTLETMALLKILALGNQQIEAGKVQSAADVLNLLRKKEVLP
;
A
#
# COMPACT_ATOMS: atom_id res chain seq x y z
N MET A 1 -11.45 0.07 -9.79
CA MET A 1 -11.14 1.52 -9.77
C MET A 1 -11.20 2.03 -11.20
N LYS A 2 -11.99 3.06 -11.49
CA LYS A 2 -12.09 3.63 -12.84
C LYS A 2 -11.36 4.97 -12.88
N LEU A 3 -10.03 4.94 -12.96
CA LEU A 3 -9.19 6.16 -12.94
C LEU A 3 -9.55 7.17 -14.04
N SER A 4 -10.21 6.73 -15.11
CA SER A 4 -10.63 7.58 -16.23
C SER A 4 -11.58 8.71 -15.82
N SER A 5 -12.32 8.61 -14.71
CA SER A 5 -13.19 9.69 -14.22
C SER A 5 -12.47 10.74 -13.37
N GLN A 6 -11.23 10.46 -12.94
CA GLN A 6 -10.44 11.32 -12.04
C GLN A 6 -9.21 11.90 -12.74
N ILE A 7 -9.24 12.07 -14.07
CA ILE A 7 -8.15 12.69 -14.83
C ILE A 7 -8.37 14.20 -14.92
N LYS A 8 -7.37 14.98 -14.49
CA LYS A 8 -7.39 16.45 -14.58
C LYS A 8 -6.07 17.00 -15.15
N PRO A 9 -6.09 18.06 -15.96
CA PRO A 9 -4.85 18.67 -16.45
C PRO A 9 -4.11 19.41 -15.32
N ILE A 10 -2.80 19.60 -15.49
CA ILE A 10 -1.95 20.32 -14.53
C ILE A 10 -2.44 21.75 -14.25
N SER A 11 -3.12 22.39 -15.20
CA SER A 11 -3.76 23.70 -15.01
C SER A 11 -4.86 23.66 -13.94
N TYR A 12 -5.62 22.57 -13.85
CA TYR A 12 -6.65 22.39 -12.83
C TYR A 12 -6.03 22.28 -11.44
N LEU A 13 -4.94 21.51 -11.29
CA LEU A 13 -4.20 21.42 -10.03
C LEU A 13 -3.71 22.80 -9.57
N LYS A 14 -3.12 23.58 -10.48
CA LYS A 14 -2.63 24.94 -10.17
C LYS A 14 -3.73 25.88 -9.68
N ALA A 15 -4.92 25.79 -10.28
CA ALA A 15 -6.05 26.65 -9.92
C ALA A 15 -6.79 26.20 -8.64
N HIS A 16 -6.79 24.90 -8.33
CA HIS A 16 -7.66 24.32 -7.29
C HIS A 16 -6.91 23.55 -6.18
N ALA A 17 -5.61 23.78 -5.99
CA ALA A 17 -4.79 23.00 -5.06
C ALA A 17 -5.38 22.92 -3.64
N ALA A 18 -5.79 24.04 -3.05
CA ALA A 18 -6.34 24.07 -1.70
C ALA A 18 -7.67 23.29 -1.58
N GLU A 19 -8.53 23.39 -2.59
CA GLU A 19 -9.79 22.65 -2.65
C GLU A 19 -9.54 21.14 -2.81
N ILE A 20 -8.60 20.77 -3.68
CA ILE A 20 -8.19 19.39 -3.90
C ILE A 20 -7.71 18.77 -2.58
N VAL A 21 -6.83 19.46 -1.85
CA VAL A 21 -6.32 18.97 -0.55
C VAL A 21 -7.45 18.86 0.47
N ARG A 22 -8.31 19.88 0.59
CA ARG A 22 -9.44 19.89 1.55
C ARG A 22 -10.42 18.74 1.31
N ASN A 23 -10.67 18.39 0.05
CA ASN A 23 -11.65 17.38 -0.34
C ASN A 23 -11.04 15.97 -0.51
N MET A 24 -9.71 15.83 -0.43
CA MET A 24 -9.01 14.56 -0.64
C MET A 24 -9.38 13.53 0.43
N SER A 25 -9.56 13.93 1.68
CA SER A 25 -9.92 13.02 2.77
C SER A 25 -11.34 12.42 2.60
N ALA A 26 -12.24 13.17 1.95
CA ALA A 26 -13.61 12.71 1.69
C ALA A 26 -13.71 11.75 0.49
N LYS A 27 -12.71 11.77 -0.40
CA LYS A 27 -12.68 10.94 -1.61
C LYS A 27 -11.54 9.93 -1.50
N GLN A 28 -11.88 8.66 -1.28
CA GLN A 28 -10.90 7.55 -1.25
C GLN A 28 -10.31 7.22 -2.63
N GLU A 29 -10.59 8.00 -3.67
CA GLU A 29 -10.09 7.74 -5.02
C GLU A 29 -8.94 8.70 -5.38
N PRO A 30 -7.83 8.20 -5.93
CA PRO A 30 -6.72 9.02 -6.37
C PRO A 30 -7.08 9.86 -7.60
N LEU A 31 -6.48 11.06 -7.69
CA LEU A 31 -6.58 11.97 -8.82
C LEU A 31 -5.35 11.81 -9.74
N VAL A 32 -5.58 11.61 -11.04
CA VAL A 32 -4.51 11.54 -12.05
C VAL A 32 -4.32 12.90 -12.70
N ILE A 33 -3.10 13.43 -12.66
CA ILE A 33 -2.75 14.71 -13.27
C ILE A 33 -2.03 14.50 -14.59
N THR A 34 -2.51 15.18 -15.63
CA THR A 34 -1.91 15.17 -16.96
C THR A 34 -1.16 16.45 -17.28
N GLN A 35 -0.09 16.33 -18.07
CA GLN A 35 0.60 17.44 -18.70
C GLN A 35 0.71 17.16 -20.19
N ASN A 36 0.25 18.10 -21.03
CA ASN A 36 0.17 17.93 -22.48
C ASN A 36 -0.62 16.67 -22.91
N GLY A 37 -1.67 16.32 -22.15
CA GLY A 37 -2.52 15.15 -22.42
C GLY A 37 -1.98 13.83 -21.87
N GLU A 38 -0.75 13.78 -21.37
CA GLU A 38 -0.14 12.58 -20.82
C GLU A 38 -0.24 12.53 -19.30
N ALA A 39 -0.60 11.39 -18.72
CA ALA A 39 -0.57 11.19 -17.27
C ALA A 39 0.87 11.25 -16.74
N LYS A 40 1.10 12.07 -15.70
CA LYS A 40 2.44 12.28 -15.11
C LYS A 40 2.48 12.05 -13.60
N VAL A 41 1.42 12.41 -12.88
CA VAL A 41 1.39 12.40 -11.42
C VAL A 41 0.07 11.83 -10.92
N VAL A 42 0.11 11.16 -9.77
CA VAL A 42 -1.09 10.76 -9.02
C VAL A 42 -1.08 11.50 -7.68
N ILE A 43 -2.22 12.06 -7.30
CA ILE A 43 -2.42 12.71 -6.00
C ILE A 43 -3.44 11.86 -5.22
N GLN A 44 -3.14 11.56 -3.96
CA GLN A 44 -4.01 10.78 -3.09
C GLN A 44 -3.86 11.17 -1.62
N ASN A 45 -4.85 10.80 -0.81
CA ASN A 45 -4.80 10.93 0.65
C ASN A 45 -3.65 10.10 1.25
N ILE A 46 -3.04 10.60 2.33
CA ILE A 46 -1.91 9.93 3.02
C ILE A 46 -2.34 8.59 3.60
N GLU A 47 -3.49 8.50 4.26
CA GLU A 47 -3.96 7.24 4.88
C GLU A 47 -4.18 6.16 3.82
N SER A 48 -4.75 6.53 2.66
CA SER A 48 -4.94 5.58 1.54
C SER A 48 -3.60 5.16 0.92
N TYR A 49 -2.60 6.04 0.92
CA TYR A 49 -1.24 5.70 0.49
C TYR A 49 -0.58 4.71 1.43
N GLU A 50 -0.62 4.98 2.73
CA GLU A 50 -0.09 4.09 3.77
C GLU A 50 -0.78 2.72 3.73
N GLN A 51 -2.11 2.68 3.66
CA GLN A 51 -2.86 1.43 3.54
C GLN A 51 -2.46 0.62 2.30
N THR A 52 -2.18 1.30 1.18
CA THR A 52 -1.69 0.65 -0.04
C THR A 52 -0.31 0.04 0.19
N LEU A 53 0.60 0.76 0.84
CA LEU A 53 1.94 0.26 1.19
C LEU A 53 1.88 -0.95 2.13
N GLU A 54 1.05 -0.88 3.16
CA GLU A 54 0.84 -1.99 4.12
C GLU A 54 0.28 -3.23 3.41
N THR A 55 -0.71 -3.04 2.54
CA THR A 55 -1.29 -4.12 1.74
C THR A 55 -0.23 -4.77 0.86
N MET A 56 0.60 -3.98 0.17
CA MET A 56 1.69 -4.49 -0.65
C MET A 56 2.75 -5.23 0.17
N ALA A 57 3.07 -4.74 1.37
CA ALA A 57 3.99 -5.40 2.28
C ALA A 57 3.45 -6.78 2.71
N LEU A 58 2.17 -6.86 3.10
CA LEU A 58 1.51 -8.11 3.45
C LEU A 58 1.51 -9.10 2.28
N LEU A 59 1.13 -8.66 1.08
CA LEU A 59 1.14 -9.50 -0.12
C LEU A 59 2.54 -10.04 -0.43
N LYS A 60 3.59 -9.23 -0.23
CA LYS A 60 4.98 -9.66 -0.38
C LYS A 60 5.37 -10.71 0.67
N ILE A 61 4.99 -10.51 1.93
CA ILE A 61 5.23 -11.49 3.01
C ILE A 61 4.57 -12.83 2.66
N LEU A 62 3.32 -12.81 2.21
CA LEU A 62 2.59 -14.02 1.81
C LEU A 62 3.24 -14.72 0.61
N ALA A 63 3.64 -13.97 -0.42
CA ALA A 63 4.32 -14.53 -1.58
C ALA A 63 5.65 -15.21 -1.20
N LEU A 64 6.44 -14.57 -0.33
CA LEU A 64 7.68 -15.15 0.20
C LEU A 64 7.41 -16.40 1.04
N GLY A 65 6.37 -16.37 1.89
CA GLY A 65 5.95 -17.53 2.69
C GLY A 65 5.55 -18.71 1.82
N ASN A 66 4.79 -18.48 0.75
CA ASN A 66 4.42 -19.53 -0.20
C ASN A 66 5.66 -20.15 -0.88
N GLN A 67 6.62 -19.33 -1.30
CA GLN A 67 7.89 -19.84 -1.86
C GLN A 67 8.70 -20.66 -0.85
N GLN A 68 8.70 -20.28 0.43
CA GLN A 68 9.36 -21.05 1.49
C GLN A 68 8.69 -22.40 1.72
N ILE A 69 7.34 -22.45 1.69
CA ILE A 69 6.57 -23.69 1.80
C ILE A 69 6.91 -24.63 0.64
N GLU A 70 6.88 -24.15 -0.60
CA GLU A 70 7.21 -24.93 -1.80
C GLU A 70 8.66 -25.47 -1.75
N ALA A 71 9.59 -24.68 -1.21
CA ALA A 71 10.99 -25.08 -1.02
C ALA A 71 11.24 -25.97 0.21
N GLY A 72 10.20 -26.36 0.96
CA GLY A 72 10.33 -27.15 2.19
C GLY A 72 11.02 -26.42 3.35
N LYS A 73 11.17 -25.09 3.27
CA LYS A 73 11.78 -24.24 4.31
C LYS A 73 10.78 -23.94 5.42
N VAL A 74 10.24 -24.99 6.03
CA VAL A 74 9.20 -24.92 7.06
C VAL A 74 9.67 -25.59 8.35
N GLN A 75 9.08 -25.19 9.47
CA GLN A 75 9.25 -25.84 10.77
C GLN A 75 7.87 -26.14 11.35
N SER A 76 7.76 -27.20 12.14
CA SER A 76 6.49 -27.51 12.79
C SER A 76 6.17 -26.43 13.83
N ALA A 77 4.89 -26.07 13.94
CA ALA A 77 4.46 -25.09 14.94
C ALA A 77 4.79 -25.54 16.38
N ALA A 78 4.74 -26.85 16.65
CA ALA A 78 5.10 -27.42 17.95
C ALA A 78 6.58 -27.19 18.29
N ASP A 79 7.49 -27.40 17.33
CA ASP A 79 8.93 -27.19 17.54
C ASP A 79 9.24 -25.71 17.79
N VAL A 80 8.61 -24.80 17.03
CA VAL A 80 8.78 -23.35 17.21
C VAL A 80 8.25 -22.91 18.58
N LEU A 81 7.06 -23.35 18.99
CA LEU A 81 6.49 -23.04 20.31
C LEU A 81 7.37 -23.55 21.46
N ASN A 82 7.91 -24.75 21.33
CA ASN A 82 8.85 -25.30 22.31
C ASN A 82 10.14 -24.50 22.39
N LEU A 83 10.67 -24.02 21.24
CA LEU A 83 11.85 -23.17 21.19
C LEU A 83 11.63 -21.80 21.87
N LEU A 84 10.49 -21.16 21.59
CA LEU A 84 10.15 -19.86 22.17
C LEU A 84 10.00 -19.94 23.69
N ARG A 85 9.29 -20.96 24.19
CA ARG A 85 9.15 -21.23 25.63
C ARG A 85 10.49 -21.47 26.32
N LYS A 86 11.43 -22.15 25.65
CA LYS A 86 12.78 -22.36 26.20
C LYS A 86 13.60 -21.07 26.27
N LYS A 87 13.37 -20.11 25.36
CA LYS A 87 14.05 -18.80 25.35
C LYS A 87 13.51 -17.82 26.39
N GLU A 88 12.22 -17.88 26.74
CA GLU A 88 11.66 -17.10 27.86
C GLU A 88 12.12 -17.57 29.25
N VAL A 89 12.83 -18.71 29.34
CA VAL A 89 13.36 -19.27 30.60
C VAL A 89 14.84 -18.90 30.83
N LEU A 90 15.39 -17.92 30.10
CA LEU A 90 16.62 -17.26 30.55
C LEU A 90 16.27 -15.93 31.25
N PRO A 91 16.77 -15.71 32.49
CA PRO A 91 16.51 -14.51 33.27
C PRO A 91 17.07 -13.24 32.61
#